data_AF-A0A017T1K4-F1
#
_entry.id   AF-A0A017T1K4-F1
#
_cell.length_a   1.000
_cell.length_b   1.000
_cell.length_c   1.000
_cell.angle_alpha   90.00
_cell.angle_beta   90.00
_cell.angle_gamma   90.00
#
_symmetry.space_group_name_H-M   'P 1'
#
loop_
_entity.id
_entity.type
_entity.pdbx_description
1 polymer ?
#
loop_
_entity_poly.entity_id
_entity_poly.type
_entity_poly.pdbx_seq_one_letter_code
_entity_poly.pdbx_strand_id
1 'polypeptide(L)'
;MVAAVLLALGVCSAACSKSSEDAAPPAESGAPVAATGAPGSSAATTAAAPAGKGTSSATTGASEEELLRTPGPSVKIPAGKLVAGTACGDHPRAPGEELAGESVELGEFDIDVYPYPNDPTKKPATGFKRARAAELCEMRGRRLCTELEWERACKGPSNTRYEYGNKFEAKSCPTGLKKDTPLSEFEKCASGFGARAMHGYVWEWTASPWKRGKVTEGEEKGVLRGGFGGTPYANMRCTSVKAADPAVVSWEAGFRCCGGTANTAEVVIPAPEEEPAALAEEASVDEALAGRLQKALAHAQVKTEGTFSKVWRWRPAFNEELIVARFESKGEEGGAVVQPVVIRLCDNAVSVLGRMAGPVGEMGEPVVKSDAPGAASFPLKSGSDAGDVKFVYQFAQVATQAPPWVKAGGPASSASAGASAAPTAAPSAAPAAPTGAPVSGP
;
A
#
# COMPACT_ATOMS: atom_id res chain seq x y z
N MET A 1 -15.52 -6.83 69.71
CA MET A 1 -14.76 -8.03 70.11
C MET A 1 -13.74 -8.31 69.02
N VAL A 2 -12.45 -8.14 69.34
CA VAL A 2 -11.25 -8.93 68.95
C VAL A 2 -11.20 -9.49 67.52
N ALA A 3 -10.16 -9.38 66.70
CA ALA A 3 -8.91 -8.63 66.66
C ALA A 3 -8.34 -8.81 65.23
N ALA A 4 -7.41 -7.93 64.86
CA ALA A 4 -6.69 -7.89 63.60
C ALA A 4 -5.48 -8.85 63.55
N VAL A 5 -4.74 -8.75 62.42
CA VAL A 5 -3.27 -8.99 62.28
C VAL A 5 -2.93 -10.43 61.78
N LEU A 6 -2.07 -10.73 60.77
CA LEU A 6 -0.74 -10.21 60.36
C LEU A 6 -0.35 -10.67 58.93
N LEU A 7 0.57 -9.92 58.31
CA LEU A 7 1.35 -10.19 57.08
C LEU A 7 2.18 -11.49 57.09
N ALA A 8 2.53 -11.99 55.89
CA ALA A 8 3.92 -12.37 55.56
C ALA A 8 4.15 -12.46 54.03
N LEU A 9 5.13 -11.68 53.54
CA LEU A 9 5.84 -11.85 52.27
C LEU A 9 6.95 -12.91 52.44
N GLY A 10 7.23 -13.69 51.40
CA GLY A 10 8.38 -14.60 51.36
C GLY A 10 8.77 -14.96 49.94
N VAL A 11 9.85 -14.34 49.46
CA VAL A 11 10.56 -14.66 48.21
C VAL A 11 11.58 -15.75 48.49
N CYS A 12 11.75 -16.74 47.60
CA CYS A 12 13.05 -17.38 47.41
C CYS A 12 13.16 -18.09 46.04
N SER A 13 14.24 -17.78 45.32
CA SER A 13 14.69 -18.46 44.11
C SER A 13 15.76 -19.49 44.48
N ALA A 14 15.85 -20.63 43.75
CA ALA A 14 17.08 -21.17 43.14
C ALA A 14 17.08 -22.70 42.91
N ALA A 15 17.41 -23.06 41.66
CA ALA A 15 18.39 -24.06 41.21
C ALA A 15 18.11 -25.59 41.16
N CYS A 16 18.19 -26.07 39.91
CA CYS A 16 18.98 -27.19 39.35
C CYS A 16 18.63 -28.67 39.66
N SER A 17 18.27 -29.42 38.60
CA SER A 17 18.97 -30.67 38.21
C SER A 17 18.68 -31.03 36.74
N LYS A 18 19.71 -31.52 36.02
CA LYS A 18 19.71 -32.01 34.63
C LYS A 18 19.28 -33.48 34.55
N SER A 19 18.59 -33.87 33.46
CA SER A 19 18.82 -35.14 32.75
C SER A 19 18.39 -35.04 31.28
N SER A 20 19.19 -35.66 30.42
CA SER A 20 19.13 -35.79 28.96
C SER A 20 18.11 -36.82 28.45
N GLU A 21 17.57 -36.64 27.24
CA GLU A 21 17.70 -37.56 26.08
C GLU A 21 16.83 -37.10 24.89
N ASP A 22 17.23 -37.57 23.70
CA ASP A 22 16.98 -37.14 22.32
C ASP A 22 15.54 -37.12 21.78
N ALA A 23 15.29 -36.25 20.77
CA ALA A 23 14.92 -36.66 19.39
C ALA A 23 14.50 -35.46 18.51
N ALA A 24 15.08 -35.41 17.30
CA ALA A 24 14.87 -34.44 16.22
C ALA A 24 13.80 -34.95 15.18
N PRO A 25 13.42 -34.16 14.15
CA PRO A 25 12.13 -34.19 13.45
C PRO A 25 12.05 -35.18 12.25
N PRO A 26 10.85 -35.40 11.65
CA PRO A 26 10.69 -36.34 10.54
C PRO A 26 11.10 -35.75 9.18
N ALA A 27 11.59 -36.67 8.34
CA ALA A 27 12.18 -36.44 7.02
C ALA A 27 11.27 -36.84 5.84
N GLU A 28 11.67 -36.35 4.67
CA GLU A 28 11.21 -36.64 3.32
C GLU A 28 11.39 -38.12 2.89
N SER A 29 10.64 -38.55 1.87
CA SER A 29 10.81 -39.79 1.10
C SER A 29 11.26 -39.43 -0.34
N GLY A 30 12.08 -40.18 -1.10
CA GLY A 30 12.81 -41.43 -0.96
C GLY A 30 13.37 -41.84 -2.34
N ALA A 31 14.72 -41.93 -2.44
CA ALA A 31 15.70 -42.72 -3.24
C ALA A 31 15.32 -43.54 -4.52
N PRO A 32 16.25 -44.29 -5.20
CA PRO A 32 17.74 -44.42 -5.15
C PRO A 32 18.39 -44.31 -6.59
N VAL A 33 19.70 -44.50 -6.90
CA VAL A 33 20.60 -45.67 -6.73
C VAL A 33 22.09 -45.33 -7.08
N ALA A 34 23.02 -45.88 -6.27
CA ALA A 34 24.44 -46.30 -6.45
C ALA A 34 25.52 -45.34 -7.06
N ALA A 35 26.62 -44.98 -6.37
CA ALA A 35 27.81 -45.76 -5.93
C ALA A 35 28.72 -46.15 -7.13
N THR A 36 30.04 -45.97 -7.22
CA THR A 36 31.19 -45.89 -6.28
C THR A 36 32.45 -45.49 -7.07
N GLY A 37 33.50 -44.97 -6.41
CA GLY A 37 34.90 -45.28 -6.77
C GLY A 37 35.87 -44.12 -7.02
N ALA A 38 36.82 -43.92 -6.09
CA ALA A 38 38.18 -43.39 -6.33
C ALA A 38 39.17 -44.53 -5.96
N PRO A 39 40.52 -44.45 -6.11
CA PRO A 39 41.40 -43.34 -6.52
C PRO A 39 42.57 -43.73 -7.48
N GLY A 40 43.50 -42.82 -7.81
CA GLY A 40 44.82 -43.20 -8.37
C GLY A 40 45.59 -42.11 -9.13
N SER A 41 46.88 -41.97 -8.83
CA SER A 41 47.80 -40.90 -9.25
C SER A 41 48.82 -41.36 -10.31
N SER A 42 49.32 -40.40 -11.11
CA SER A 42 50.72 -40.24 -11.59
C SER A 42 51.08 -40.45 -13.08
N ALA A 43 51.73 -39.39 -13.61
CA ALA A 43 52.91 -39.31 -14.50
C ALA A 43 52.84 -39.30 -16.05
N ALA A 44 53.40 -38.20 -16.59
CA ALA A 44 54.38 -38.06 -17.71
C ALA A 44 53.90 -38.21 -19.17
N THR A 45 54.39 -37.51 -20.22
CA THR A 45 55.25 -36.32 -20.51
C THR A 45 55.18 -36.08 -22.04
N THR A 46 55.69 -34.93 -22.54
CA THR A 46 56.10 -34.56 -23.93
C THR A 46 55.01 -33.90 -24.81
N ALA A 47 55.24 -32.85 -25.61
CA ALA A 47 56.43 -32.08 -26.02
C ALA A 47 56.02 -30.65 -26.44
N ALA A 48 57.00 -29.74 -26.43
CA ALA A 48 56.91 -28.32 -26.79
C ALA A 48 57.02 -28.06 -28.32
N ALA A 49 56.54 -26.89 -28.78
CA ALA A 49 57.32 -25.79 -29.44
C ALA A 49 56.35 -24.80 -30.18
N PRO A 50 56.77 -23.61 -30.69
CA PRO A 50 56.36 -22.31 -30.15
C PRO A 50 55.77 -21.33 -31.19
N ALA A 51 55.29 -20.16 -30.75
CA ALA A 51 55.50 -18.83 -31.36
C ALA A 51 54.33 -17.87 -31.09
N GLY A 52 54.67 -16.59 -30.89
CA GLY A 52 53.74 -15.48 -31.07
C GLY A 52 53.64 -14.53 -29.89
N LYS A 53 54.64 -13.64 -29.72
CA LYS A 53 54.41 -12.37 -29.02
C LYS A 53 53.47 -11.53 -29.88
N GLY A 54 52.17 -11.64 -29.61
CA GLY A 54 51.15 -10.70 -30.06
C GLY A 54 50.78 -9.81 -28.90
N THR A 55 51.17 -8.54 -28.97
CA THR A 55 50.67 -7.46 -28.12
C THR A 55 49.15 -7.39 -28.24
N SER A 56 48.43 -7.89 -27.24
CA SER A 56 47.00 -7.63 -27.10
C SER A 56 46.84 -6.23 -26.51
N SER A 57 46.23 -5.34 -27.28
CA SER A 57 45.77 -4.04 -26.82
C SER A 57 44.72 -4.28 -25.74
N ALA A 58 45.11 -4.03 -24.49
CA ALA A 58 44.18 -4.04 -23.36
C ALA A 58 43.24 -2.84 -23.52
N THR A 59 42.03 -3.10 -24.01
CA THR A 59 40.91 -2.18 -23.77
C THR A 59 40.60 -2.29 -22.28
N THR A 60 41.00 -1.29 -21.51
CA THR A 60 40.69 -1.18 -20.08
C THR A 60 39.18 -0.95 -19.93
N GLY A 61 38.41 -2.01 -19.71
CA GLY A 61 37.07 -1.89 -19.18
C GLY A 61 37.13 -1.36 -17.75
N ALA A 62 36.34 -0.33 -17.44
CA ALA A 62 36.17 0.15 -16.07
C ALA A 62 35.77 -1.02 -15.16
N SER A 63 36.37 -1.09 -13.96
CA SER A 63 36.01 -2.12 -13.00
C SER A 63 34.51 -2.01 -12.64
N GLU A 64 33.89 -3.12 -12.22
CA GLU A 64 32.49 -3.10 -11.76
C GLU A 64 32.29 -2.04 -10.65
N GLU A 65 33.28 -1.87 -9.78
CA GLU A 65 33.28 -0.86 -8.72
C GLU A 65 33.32 0.59 -9.26
N GLU A 66 33.97 0.82 -10.41
CA GLU A 66 34.05 2.12 -11.07
C GLU A 66 32.76 2.44 -11.85
N LEU A 67 32.13 1.44 -12.47
CA LEU A 67 30.79 1.57 -13.04
C LEU A 67 29.73 1.84 -11.95
N LEU A 68 29.87 1.21 -10.77
CA LEU A 68 29.03 1.47 -9.60
C LEU A 68 29.35 2.79 -8.90
N ARG A 69 30.38 3.54 -9.30
CA ARG A 69 30.67 4.90 -8.81
C ARG A 69 30.35 6.00 -9.82
N THR A 70 30.12 5.63 -11.08
CA THR A 70 29.80 6.59 -12.14
C THR A 70 28.43 7.23 -11.86
N PRO A 71 28.35 8.57 -11.79
CA PRO A 71 27.08 9.27 -11.64
C PRO A 71 26.19 9.04 -12.88
N GLY A 72 24.96 8.60 -12.67
CA GLY A 72 23.94 8.54 -13.72
C GLY A 72 23.28 9.91 -13.96
N PRO A 73 22.27 9.98 -14.85
CA PRO A 73 21.52 11.21 -15.07
C PRO A 73 20.78 11.66 -13.80
N SER A 74 20.85 12.95 -13.49
CA SER A 74 20.10 13.55 -12.39
C SER A 74 19.15 14.63 -12.90
N VAL A 75 18.09 14.87 -12.13
CA VAL A 75 17.14 15.95 -12.36
C VAL A 75 17.19 16.92 -11.18
N LYS A 76 17.24 18.23 -11.48
CA LYS A 76 17.13 19.30 -10.49
C LYS A 76 15.69 19.52 -10.10
N ILE A 77 15.41 19.50 -8.80
CA ILE A 77 14.12 19.82 -8.21
C ILE A 77 14.23 21.21 -7.57
N PRO A 78 13.60 22.24 -8.15
CA PRO A 78 13.68 23.59 -7.61
C PRO A 78 13.05 23.65 -6.22
N ALA A 79 13.50 24.61 -5.42
CA ALA A 79 12.86 24.93 -4.16
C ALA A 79 11.36 25.25 -4.36
N GLY A 80 10.55 24.94 -3.36
CA GLY A 80 9.16 25.33 -3.30
C GLY A 80 8.25 24.29 -2.65
N LYS A 81 6.96 24.51 -2.85
CA LYS A 81 5.88 23.83 -2.14
C LYS A 81 5.63 22.40 -2.60
N LEU A 82 5.63 21.48 -1.65
CA LEU A 82 5.05 20.15 -1.71
C LEU A 82 3.71 20.15 -0.95
N VAL A 83 2.66 19.60 -1.55
CA VAL A 83 1.43 19.18 -0.85
C VAL A 83 1.67 17.74 -0.40
N ALA A 84 2.16 17.55 0.82
CA ALA A 84 2.61 16.27 1.35
C ALA A 84 1.43 15.37 1.76
N GLY A 85 1.45 14.11 1.32
CA GLY A 85 0.37 13.15 1.51
C GLY A 85 -0.88 13.44 0.66
N THR A 86 -2.05 13.04 1.14
CA THR A 86 -3.32 13.15 0.39
C THR A 86 -4.36 13.85 1.25
N ALA A 87 -5.05 14.83 0.67
CA ALA A 87 -6.08 15.58 1.37
C ALA A 87 -7.23 14.68 1.87
N CYS A 88 -7.86 15.05 2.98
CA CYS A 88 -8.90 14.25 3.63
C CYS A 88 -10.05 13.80 2.71
N GLY A 89 -10.49 14.67 1.80
CA GLY A 89 -11.56 14.38 0.84
C GLY A 89 -11.12 13.58 -0.39
N ASP A 90 -9.82 13.39 -0.60
CA ASP A 90 -9.27 12.72 -1.77
C ASP A 90 -9.02 11.23 -1.53
N HIS A 91 -9.10 10.45 -2.61
CA HIS A 91 -8.87 9.01 -2.58
C HIS A 91 -8.19 8.52 -3.87
N PRO A 92 -7.45 7.39 -3.85
CA PRO A 92 -7.16 6.59 -2.66
C PRO A 92 -6.21 7.31 -1.68
N ARG A 93 -6.39 7.04 -0.37
CA ARG A 93 -5.63 7.64 0.74
C ARG A 93 -5.38 6.62 1.85
N ALA A 94 -4.24 6.73 2.53
CA ALA A 94 -3.85 5.87 3.65
C ALA A 94 -3.59 6.73 4.91
N PRO A 95 -4.63 7.12 5.67
CA PRO A 95 -4.53 8.17 6.70
C PRO A 95 -3.52 7.90 7.82
N GLY A 96 -3.25 6.64 8.13
CA GLY A 96 -2.25 6.23 9.12
C GLY A 96 -0.80 6.25 8.60
N GLU A 97 -0.60 6.47 7.31
CA GLU A 97 0.68 6.30 6.63
C GLU A 97 1.15 7.57 5.88
N GLU A 98 0.26 8.52 5.61
CA GLU A 98 0.58 9.74 4.87
C GLU A 98 -0.08 10.98 5.48
N LEU A 99 0.56 12.14 5.32
CA LEU A 99 0.03 13.42 5.80
C LEU A 99 -1.30 13.78 5.09
N ALA A 100 -2.07 14.69 5.68
CA ALA A 100 -3.39 15.05 5.19
C ALA A 100 -3.39 16.13 4.09
N GLY A 101 -2.39 16.13 3.19
CA GLY A 101 -2.22 17.16 2.16
C GLY A 101 -1.57 18.45 2.69
N GLU A 102 -0.61 18.32 3.61
CA GLU A 102 0.04 19.45 4.28
C GLU A 102 0.96 20.23 3.34
N SER A 103 1.01 21.55 3.50
CA SER A 103 1.90 22.41 2.70
C SER A 103 3.29 22.45 3.32
N VAL A 104 4.27 21.81 2.67
CA VAL A 104 5.66 21.75 3.12
C VAL A 104 6.55 22.48 2.09
N GLU A 105 7.30 23.47 2.53
CA GLU A 105 8.32 24.12 1.69
C GLU A 105 9.61 23.31 1.75
N LEU A 106 10.13 22.93 0.57
CA LEU A 106 11.40 22.24 0.43
C LEU A 106 12.41 23.13 -0.30
N GLY A 107 13.66 23.11 0.12
CA GLY A 107 14.79 23.70 -0.60
C GLY A 107 15.10 22.94 -1.89
N GLU A 108 15.96 23.53 -2.73
CA GLU A 108 16.45 22.89 -3.95
C GLU A 108 17.30 21.65 -3.62
N PHE A 109 17.13 20.61 -4.42
CA PHE A 109 17.99 19.42 -4.44
C PHE A 109 18.01 18.82 -5.85
N ASP A 110 18.88 17.86 -6.10
CA ASP A 110 18.83 17.03 -7.30
C ASP A 110 18.64 15.57 -6.93
N ILE A 111 18.05 14.77 -7.81
CA ILE A 111 17.72 13.35 -7.58
C ILE A 111 18.08 12.53 -8.81
N ASP A 112 18.47 11.27 -8.62
CA ASP A 112 18.67 10.35 -9.75
C ASP A 112 17.38 10.25 -10.56
N VAL A 113 17.49 10.25 -11.88
CA VAL A 113 16.32 10.11 -12.77
C VAL A 113 15.68 8.74 -12.57
N TYR A 114 16.48 7.68 -12.51
CA TYR A 114 16.02 6.30 -12.34
C TYR A 114 16.47 5.71 -10.99
N PRO A 115 15.81 4.65 -10.50
CA PRO A 115 16.33 3.87 -9.38
C PRO A 115 17.74 3.33 -9.67
N TYR A 116 18.53 3.11 -8.62
CA TYR A 116 19.86 2.52 -8.70
C TYR A 116 19.87 1.27 -9.59
N PRO A 117 20.79 1.12 -10.56
CA PRO A 117 22.06 1.85 -10.72
C PRO A 117 21.96 3.20 -11.47
N ASN A 118 20.75 3.72 -11.65
CA ASN A 118 20.48 4.94 -12.42
C ASN A 118 20.88 4.81 -13.90
N ASP A 119 20.51 3.69 -14.52
CA ASP A 119 20.75 3.37 -15.93
C ASP A 119 19.46 2.81 -16.55
N PRO A 120 18.88 3.46 -17.58
CA PRO A 120 17.62 3.03 -18.20
C PRO A 120 17.69 1.66 -18.89
N THR A 121 18.88 1.20 -19.25
CA THR A 121 19.10 -0.09 -19.93
C THR A 121 19.19 -1.26 -18.95
N LYS A 122 19.30 -0.97 -17.66
CA LYS A 122 19.41 -1.97 -16.59
C LYS A 122 18.09 -2.09 -15.84
N LYS A 123 17.92 -3.23 -15.18
CA LYS A 123 16.93 -3.35 -14.11
C LYS A 123 17.45 -2.68 -12.84
N PRO A 124 16.56 -2.11 -12.01
CA PRO A 124 16.85 -1.68 -10.66
C PRO A 124 17.48 -2.80 -9.84
N ALA A 125 18.58 -2.47 -9.17
CA ALA A 125 19.13 -3.37 -8.17
C ALA A 125 18.25 -3.29 -6.92
N THR A 126 18.00 -4.44 -6.31
CA THR A 126 17.27 -4.56 -5.05
C THR A 126 18.04 -5.45 -4.08
N GLY A 127 17.52 -5.63 -2.86
CA GLY A 127 18.19 -6.48 -1.86
C GLY A 127 19.19 -5.71 -1.02
N PHE A 128 18.91 -4.43 -0.75
CA PHE A 128 19.76 -3.60 0.09
C PHE A 128 19.21 -3.49 1.52
N LYS A 129 20.14 -3.48 2.49
CA LYS A 129 19.91 -2.82 3.78
C LYS A 129 19.95 -1.30 3.55
N ARG A 130 19.25 -0.52 4.40
CA ARG A 130 19.23 0.94 4.26
C ARG A 130 20.63 1.56 4.34
N ALA A 131 21.46 1.07 5.26
CA ALA A 131 22.84 1.55 5.42
C ALA A 131 23.70 1.33 4.17
N ARG A 132 23.55 0.17 3.49
CA ARG A 132 24.29 -0.10 2.25
C ARG A 132 23.82 0.78 1.10
N ALA A 133 22.52 1.08 1.01
CA ALA A 133 21.99 2.03 0.04
C ALA A 133 22.57 3.45 0.26
N ALA A 134 22.66 3.90 1.53
CA ALA A 134 23.27 5.17 1.87
C ALA A 134 24.76 5.22 1.48
N GLU A 135 25.54 4.20 1.83
CA GLU A 135 26.97 4.10 1.48
C GLU A 135 27.20 4.14 -0.05
N LEU A 136 26.35 3.46 -0.83
CA LEU A 136 26.41 3.48 -2.29
C LEU A 136 26.12 4.88 -2.87
N CYS A 137 25.27 5.68 -2.22
CA CYS A 137 25.08 7.08 -2.58
C CYS A 137 26.27 7.95 -2.18
N GLU A 138 26.84 7.74 -0.99
CA GLU A 138 28.00 8.47 -0.49
C GLU A 138 29.23 8.27 -1.39
N MET A 139 29.46 7.03 -1.87
CA MET A 139 30.53 6.74 -2.83
C MET A 139 30.39 7.48 -4.18
N ARG A 140 29.19 7.99 -4.50
CA ARG A 140 28.94 8.86 -5.67
C ARG A 140 28.99 10.36 -5.33
N GLY A 141 29.37 10.71 -4.10
CA GLY A 141 29.30 12.09 -3.60
C GLY A 141 27.88 12.60 -3.39
N ARG A 142 26.93 11.68 -3.16
CA ARG A 142 25.49 11.96 -2.97
C ARG A 142 25.03 11.40 -1.62
N ARG A 143 23.73 11.43 -1.36
CA ARG A 143 23.10 10.88 -0.15
C ARG A 143 21.82 10.14 -0.52
N LEU A 144 21.28 9.38 0.41
CA LEU A 144 19.93 8.86 0.26
C LEU A 144 18.91 10.01 0.34
N CYS A 145 17.87 9.98 -0.50
CA CYS A 145 16.81 11.00 -0.48
C CYS A 145 15.97 10.91 0.81
N THR A 146 15.46 12.03 1.32
CA THR A 146 14.42 12.00 2.36
C THR A 146 13.08 11.62 1.74
N GLU A 147 12.12 11.17 2.55
CA GLU A 147 10.84 10.72 2.02
C GLU A 147 10.02 11.85 1.36
N LEU A 148 10.15 13.08 1.83
CA LEU A 148 9.46 14.24 1.25
C LEU A 148 10.16 14.77 -0.01
N GLU A 149 11.48 14.64 -0.10
CA GLU A 149 12.21 14.88 -1.36
C GLU A 149 11.76 13.90 -2.45
N TRP A 150 11.68 12.61 -2.09
CA TRP A 150 11.19 11.57 -2.97
C TRP A 150 9.74 11.86 -3.43
N GLU A 151 8.86 12.23 -2.50
CA GLU A 151 7.48 12.56 -2.81
C GLU A 151 7.37 13.76 -3.76
N ARG A 152 8.12 14.82 -3.50
CA ARG A 152 8.16 16.01 -4.35
C ARG A 152 8.65 15.68 -5.75
N ALA A 153 9.71 14.87 -5.86
CA ALA A 153 10.23 14.43 -7.14
C ALA A 153 9.19 13.64 -7.94
N CYS A 154 8.43 12.76 -7.26
CA CYS A 154 7.35 11.99 -7.88
C CYS A 154 6.18 12.88 -8.29
N LYS A 155 5.62 13.68 -7.37
CA LYS A 155 4.42 14.50 -7.62
C LYS A 155 4.61 15.62 -8.63
N GLY A 156 5.85 15.98 -8.94
CA GLY A 156 6.15 17.05 -9.89
C GLY A 156 5.72 18.44 -9.40
N PRO A 157 5.85 19.47 -10.26
CA PRO A 157 5.48 20.84 -9.91
C PRO A 157 3.98 21.02 -9.65
N SER A 158 3.15 20.14 -10.22
CA SER A 158 1.69 20.19 -10.11
C SER A 158 1.12 19.42 -8.92
N ASN A 159 1.96 18.85 -8.05
CA ASN A 159 1.53 18.08 -6.87
C ASN A 159 0.55 16.94 -7.20
N THR A 160 0.80 16.22 -8.29
CA THR A 160 -0.12 15.20 -8.80
C THR A 160 -0.10 13.92 -7.95
N ARG A 161 -1.19 13.15 -7.99
CA ARG A 161 -1.34 11.90 -7.23
C ARG A 161 -0.36 10.80 -7.67
N TYR A 162 -0.15 10.70 -8.98
CA TYR A 162 0.81 9.85 -9.66
C TYR A 162 1.79 10.76 -10.39
N GLU A 163 2.96 10.27 -10.79
CA GLU A 163 3.99 11.12 -11.37
C GLU A 163 3.55 11.82 -12.66
N TYR A 164 2.66 11.18 -13.42
CA TYR A 164 2.13 11.72 -14.68
C TYR A 164 0.75 12.39 -14.54
N GLY A 165 0.11 12.38 -13.37
CA GLY A 165 -1.23 12.97 -13.23
C GLY A 165 -2.05 12.51 -12.03
N ASN A 166 -3.31 12.94 -11.97
CA ASN A 166 -4.22 12.64 -10.85
C ASN A 166 -5.05 11.36 -11.03
N LYS A 167 -5.11 10.84 -12.25
CA LYS A 167 -5.79 9.60 -12.59
C LYS A 167 -4.74 8.55 -12.92
N PHE A 168 -4.95 7.34 -12.42
CA PHE A 168 -4.10 6.22 -12.76
C PHE A 168 -4.29 5.86 -14.23
N GLU A 169 -3.20 5.71 -14.97
CA GLU A 169 -3.21 5.40 -16.40
C GLU A 169 -2.23 4.26 -16.71
N ALA A 170 -2.75 3.03 -16.80
CA ALA A 170 -1.95 1.84 -17.11
C ALA A 170 -1.18 1.92 -18.44
N LYS A 171 -1.62 2.77 -19.37
CA LYS A 171 -0.95 3.00 -20.66
C LYS A 171 0.24 3.95 -20.54
N SER A 172 0.16 4.89 -19.61
CA SER A 172 1.21 5.88 -19.32
C SER A 172 2.27 5.26 -18.44
N CYS A 173 1.87 4.34 -17.56
CA CYS A 173 2.82 3.48 -16.88
C CYS A 173 2.32 2.05 -16.63
N PRO A 174 3.04 1.04 -17.14
CA PRO A 174 2.66 -0.36 -16.98
C PRO A 174 2.74 -0.82 -15.53
N THR A 175 1.83 -1.73 -15.17
CA THR A 175 1.80 -2.41 -13.86
C THR A 175 2.06 -3.90 -14.00
N GLY A 176 2.36 -4.58 -12.89
CA GLY A 176 2.52 -6.04 -12.89
C GLY A 176 3.70 -6.52 -13.75
N LEU A 177 4.69 -5.67 -13.94
CA LEU A 177 5.86 -5.97 -14.76
C LEU A 177 6.74 -7.02 -14.09
N LYS A 178 7.37 -7.84 -14.93
CA LYS A 178 8.32 -8.85 -14.47
C LYS A 178 9.56 -8.17 -13.90
N LYS A 179 10.19 -8.82 -12.91
CA LYS A 179 11.39 -8.34 -12.20
C LYS A 179 12.59 -8.04 -13.11
N ASP A 180 12.59 -8.54 -14.34
CA ASP A 180 13.64 -8.37 -15.35
C ASP A 180 13.34 -7.26 -16.38
N THR A 181 12.20 -6.57 -16.27
CA THR A 181 11.83 -5.48 -17.19
C THR A 181 12.84 -4.33 -17.07
N PRO A 182 13.48 -3.85 -18.16
CA PRO A 182 14.40 -2.72 -18.10
C PRO A 182 13.67 -1.41 -17.83
N LEU A 183 14.39 -0.43 -17.28
CA LEU A 183 13.83 0.89 -16.94
C LEU A 183 13.40 1.71 -18.17
N SER A 184 13.87 1.36 -19.37
CA SER A 184 13.44 1.96 -20.63
C SER A 184 11.93 1.81 -20.87
N GLU A 185 11.30 0.75 -20.35
CA GLU A 185 9.84 0.56 -20.46
C GLU A 185 9.05 1.57 -19.61
N PHE A 186 9.72 2.29 -18.71
CA PHE A 186 9.15 3.35 -17.86
C PHE A 186 9.34 4.75 -18.45
N GLU A 187 9.68 4.87 -19.74
CA GLU A 187 9.94 6.17 -20.37
C GLU A 187 8.70 7.11 -20.36
N LYS A 188 7.49 6.57 -20.23
CA LYS A 188 6.28 7.40 -20.09
C LYS A 188 5.90 7.67 -18.63
N CYS A 189 6.52 6.96 -17.69
CA CYS A 189 6.33 7.08 -16.25
C CYS A 189 7.27 8.17 -15.69
N ALA A 190 7.06 9.41 -16.12
CA ALA A 190 7.89 10.54 -15.74
C ALA A 190 7.09 11.58 -14.98
N SER A 191 7.68 12.13 -13.91
CA SER A 191 7.15 13.31 -13.26
C SER A 191 7.31 14.55 -14.11
N GLY A 192 6.56 15.60 -13.80
CA GLY A 192 6.75 16.91 -14.44
C GLY A 192 8.14 17.52 -14.21
N PHE A 193 8.94 16.99 -13.28
CA PHE A 193 10.37 17.33 -13.17
C PHE A 193 11.25 16.48 -14.08
N GLY A 194 10.83 15.26 -14.40
CA GLY A 194 11.59 14.30 -15.22
C GLY A 194 12.16 13.13 -14.43
N ALA A 195 11.83 12.98 -13.14
CA ALA A 195 12.13 11.77 -12.39
C ALA A 195 11.24 10.61 -12.87
N ARG A 196 11.81 9.42 -13.02
CA ARG A 196 11.17 8.30 -13.72
C ARG A 196 11.04 7.05 -12.84
N ALA A 197 10.09 6.19 -13.24
CA ALA A 197 9.80 4.91 -12.58
C ALA A 197 9.56 5.08 -11.07
N MET A 198 8.83 6.14 -10.72
CA MET A 198 8.60 6.48 -9.31
C MET A 198 7.46 5.66 -8.69
N HIS A 199 6.61 4.99 -9.47
CA HIS A 199 5.70 3.97 -8.94
C HIS A 199 5.92 2.59 -9.57
N GLY A 200 5.49 1.56 -8.84
CA GLY A 200 5.07 0.29 -9.42
C GLY A 200 6.16 -0.70 -9.78
N TYR A 201 7.42 -0.40 -9.51
CA TYR A 201 8.53 -1.28 -9.90
C TYR A 201 9.29 -1.87 -8.71
N VAL A 202 9.86 -1.02 -7.86
CA VAL A 202 10.52 -1.43 -6.62
C VAL A 202 10.11 -0.49 -5.50
N TRP A 203 10.19 -0.99 -4.27
CA TRP A 203 10.25 -0.09 -3.13
C TRP A 203 11.62 0.60 -3.12
N GLU A 204 11.68 1.84 -2.67
CA GLU A 204 12.93 2.60 -2.62
C GLU A 204 13.22 3.08 -1.20
N TRP A 205 14.40 2.73 -0.67
CA TRP A 205 14.87 3.24 0.61
C TRP A 205 14.99 4.77 0.58
N THR A 206 14.54 5.39 1.66
CA THR A 206 14.76 6.81 1.96
C THR A 206 15.60 6.94 3.24
N ALA A 207 16.18 8.12 3.47
CA ALA A 207 16.89 8.45 4.70
C ALA A 207 15.96 8.58 5.91
N SER A 208 14.64 8.70 5.69
CA SER A 208 13.69 9.04 6.74
C SER A 208 13.38 7.85 7.67
N PRO A 209 13.30 8.09 8.99
CA PRO A 209 12.77 7.11 9.94
C PRO A 209 11.25 7.01 9.82
N TRP A 210 10.68 5.88 10.22
CA TRP A 210 9.24 5.69 10.31
C TRP A 210 8.69 6.28 11.60
N LYS A 211 8.05 7.46 11.53
CA LYS A 211 7.45 8.17 12.67
C LYS A 211 5.91 8.15 12.64
N ARG A 212 5.31 6.97 12.42
CA ARG A 212 3.86 6.79 12.32
C ARG A 212 3.39 5.74 13.31
N GLY A 213 2.30 6.01 14.01
CA GLY A 213 1.73 5.13 15.03
C GLY A 213 2.55 5.09 16.32
N LYS A 214 2.40 4.02 17.10
CA LYS A 214 3.23 3.75 18.28
C LYS A 214 4.60 3.27 17.81
N VAL A 215 5.64 4.05 18.08
CA VAL A 215 7.03 3.66 17.79
C VAL A 215 7.64 3.15 19.09
N THR A 216 7.91 1.84 19.16
CA THR A 216 8.58 1.23 20.31
C THR A 216 10.05 1.62 20.29
N GLU A 217 10.58 2.03 21.45
CA GLU A 217 12.01 2.28 21.61
C GLU A 217 12.81 1.01 21.26
N GLY A 218 13.85 1.15 20.44
CA GLY A 218 14.64 0.02 19.95
C GLY A 218 14.09 -0.70 18.70
N GLU A 219 12.88 -0.36 18.23
CA GLU A 219 12.29 -0.93 17.00
C GLU A 219 12.26 0.07 15.84
N GLU A 220 13.36 0.79 15.62
CA GLU A 220 13.44 1.78 14.54
C GLU A 220 13.18 1.14 13.17
N LYS A 221 12.17 1.65 12.46
CA LYS A 221 11.90 1.30 11.06
C LYS A 221 12.34 2.43 10.13
N GLY A 222 12.71 2.09 8.91
CA GLY A 222 12.96 3.06 7.83
C GLY A 222 11.78 3.12 6.87
N VAL A 223 11.66 4.25 6.17
CA VAL A 223 10.62 4.47 5.16
C VAL A 223 11.09 3.99 3.79
N LEU A 224 10.26 3.14 3.17
CA LEU A 224 10.32 2.81 1.75
C LEU A 224 9.23 3.57 0.99
N ARG A 225 9.52 4.00 -0.24
CA ARG A 225 8.60 4.72 -1.15
C ARG A 225 8.39 4.00 -2.49
N GLY A 226 7.38 4.43 -3.25
CA GLY A 226 7.12 4.00 -4.63
C GLY A 226 6.07 2.90 -4.75
N GLY A 227 6.29 1.81 -4.03
CA GLY A 227 5.33 0.71 -3.91
C GLY A 227 5.04 -0.06 -5.19
N PHE A 228 4.45 -1.25 -5.01
CA PHE A 228 3.94 -2.09 -6.08
C PHE A 228 2.65 -2.77 -5.56
N GLY A 229 1.73 -3.15 -6.46
CA GLY A 229 0.54 -3.92 -6.06
C GLY A 229 -0.72 -3.65 -6.87
N GLY A 230 -1.77 -4.42 -6.55
CA GLY A 230 -3.04 -4.47 -7.28
C GLY A 230 -4.06 -3.38 -6.90
N THR A 231 -5.27 -3.53 -7.44
CA THR A 231 -6.41 -2.62 -7.26
C THR A 231 -6.77 -2.43 -5.79
N PRO A 232 -7.00 -1.18 -5.33
CA PRO A 232 -7.29 0.00 -6.15
C PRO A 232 -6.07 0.94 -6.39
N TYR A 233 -4.97 0.49 -7.01
CA TYR A 233 -3.79 1.31 -7.42
C TYR A 233 -3.25 2.27 -6.32
N ALA A 234 -3.64 2.02 -5.07
CA ALA A 234 -3.41 2.91 -3.94
C ALA A 234 -1.96 2.82 -3.46
N ASN A 235 -1.32 1.69 -3.77
CA ASN A 235 0.08 1.40 -3.49
C ASN A 235 1.01 1.88 -4.62
N MET A 236 0.48 2.59 -5.62
CA MET A 236 1.24 3.14 -6.76
C MET A 236 1.21 4.68 -6.77
N ARG A 237 0.73 5.31 -5.70
CA ARG A 237 0.68 6.77 -5.60
C ARG A 237 2.04 7.30 -5.20
N CYS A 238 2.30 8.57 -5.48
CA CYS A 238 3.51 9.24 -4.98
C CYS A 238 3.59 9.29 -3.45
N THR A 239 2.49 9.06 -2.74
CA THR A 239 2.42 9.03 -1.28
C THR A 239 2.54 7.63 -0.70
N SER A 240 2.60 6.58 -1.55
CA SER A 240 2.68 5.20 -1.09
C SER A 240 3.98 4.96 -0.33
N VAL A 241 3.84 4.45 0.88
CA VAL A 241 4.94 4.16 1.81
C VAL A 241 4.82 2.75 2.37
N LYS A 242 5.94 2.22 2.88
CA LYS A 242 5.97 0.99 3.67
C LYS A 242 7.07 1.12 4.73
N ALA A 243 6.81 0.60 5.93
CA ALA A 243 7.83 0.44 6.96
C ALA A 243 8.66 -0.81 6.69
N ALA A 244 9.98 -0.72 6.89
CA ALA A 244 10.85 -1.89 6.86
C ALA A 244 11.95 -1.78 7.92
N ASP A 245 12.45 -2.93 8.37
CA ASP A 245 13.61 -2.99 9.25
C ASP A 245 14.87 -2.53 8.48
N PRO A 246 15.53 -1.44 8.88
CA PRO A 246 16.66 -0.89 8.14
C PRO A 246 17.92 -1.77 8.21
N ALA A 247 18.00 -2.69 9.18
CA ALA A 247 19.13 -3.60 9.40
C ALA A 247 19.01 -4.91 8.62
N VAL A 248 17.83 -5.20 8.06
CA VAL A 248 17.55 -6.42 7.29
C VAL A 248 17.55 -6.12 5.78
N VAL A 249 18.01 -7.10 4.99
CA VAL A 249 17.93 -7.01 3.54
C VAL A 249 16.46 -7.03 3.11
N SER A 250 16.02 -5.99 2.42
CA SER A 250 14.71 -5.98 1.76
C SER A 250 14.87 -6.32 0.29
N TRP A 251 14.45 -7.51 -0.11
CA TRP A 251 14.63 -8.05 -1.47
C TRP A 251 13.85 -7.31 -2.55
N GLU A 252 12.85 -6.51 -2.14
CA GLU A 252 12.03 -5.63 -2.98
C GLU A 252 12.55 -4.19 -2.99
N ALA A 253 13.50 -3.85 -2.11
CA ALA A 253 13.97 -2.48 -1.93
C ALA A 253 15.22 -2.19 -2.76
N GLY A 254 15.07 -1.29 -3.72
CA GLY A 254 16.15 -0.49 -4.31
C GLY A 254 16.28 0.84 -3.58
N PHE A 255 16.78 1.86 -4.29
CA PHE A 255 16.90 3.23 -3.81
C PHE A 255 17.23 4.17 -4.96
N ARG A 256 17.19 5.47 -4.68
CA ARG A 256 17.77 6.52 -5.53
C ARG A 256 18.55 7.51 -4.67
N CYS A 257 19.57 8.14 -5.24
CA CYS A 257 20.38 9.12 -4.54
C CYS A 257 19.87 10.54 -4.81
N CYS A 258 20.09 11.41 -3.83
CA CYS A 258 19.86 12.84 -3.87
C CYS A 258 21.16 13.61 -3.62
N GLY A 259 21.28 14.81 -4.20
CA GLY A 259 22.39 15.73 -4.01
C GLY A 259 21.93 17.01 -3.29
N GLY A 260 22.90 17.85 -2.91
CA GLY A 260 22.64 19.08 -2.16
C GLY A 260 22.26 18.86 -0.69
N THR A 261 21.93 19.95 0.01
CA THR A 261 21.53 19.94 1.42
C THR A 261 20.26 19.14 1.63
N ALA A 262 20.22 18.30 2.67
CA ALA A 262 19.03 17.52 2.99
C ALA A 262 17.90 18.41 3.50
N ASN A 263 16.71 18.23 2.94
CA ASN A 263 15.50 18.80 3.49
C ASN A 263 15.13 18.13 4.81
N THR A 264 14.90 18.93 5.87
CA THR A 264 14.74 18.44 7.25
C THR A 264 13.29 18.21 7.66
N ALA A 265 12.31 18.55 6.81
CA ALA A 265 10.91 18.26 7.09
C ALA A 265 10.66 16.74 7.18
N GLU A 266 9.84 16.34 8.14
CA GLU A 266 9.57 14.93 8.43
C GLU A 266 8.07 14.64 8.41
N VAL A 267 7.70 13.38 8.14
CA VAL A 267 6.34 12.90 8.32
C VAL A 267 6.20 12.32 9.73
N VAL A 268 5.37 12.95 10.56
CA VAL A 268 5.07 12.49 11.91
C VAL A 268 3.56 12.29 12.04
N ILE A 269 3.12 11.06 12.30
CA ILE A 269 1.70 10.71 12.47
C ILE A 269 1.57 9.96 13.80
N PRO A 270 1.39 10.68 14.92
CA PRO A 270 1.40 10.07 16.25
C PRO A 270 0.18 9.17 16.44
N ALA A 271 0.37 8.04 17.13
CA ALA A 271 -0.76 7.29 17.67
C ALA A 271 -1.48 8.11 18.76
N PRO A 272 -2.81 7.97 18.91
CA PRO A 272 -3.48 8.50 20.08
C PRO A 272 -2.95 7.80 21.34
N GLU A 273 -2.92 8.53 22.46
CA GLU A 273 -2.47 8.01 23.76
C GLU A 273 -3.31 6.79 24.19
N GLU A 274 -4.62 6.88 24.00
CA GLU A 274 -5.57 5.79 24.18
C GLU A 274 -6.22 5.42 22.84
N GLU A 275 -6.36 4.12 22.58
CA GLU A 275 -7.05 3.66 21.38
C GLU A 275 -8.57 3.72 21.61
N PRO A 276 -9.29 4.64 20.94
CA PRO A 276 -10.73 4.72 21.08
C PRO A 276 -11.40 3.46 20.51
N ALA A 277 -12.62 3.18 20.96
CA ALA A 277 -13.41 2.10 20.39
C ALA A 277 -13.54 2.26 18.86
N ALA A 278 -13.44 1.13 18.15
CA ALA A 278 -13.61 1.07 16.69
C ALA A 278 -14.97 1.62 16.25
N LEU A 279 -15.97 1.55 17.12
CA LEU A 279 -17.28 2.15 16.93
C LEU A 279 -17.76 2.74 18.26
N ALA A 280 -18.19 4.00 18.23
CA ALA A 280 -18.75 4.69 19.39
C ALA A 280 -20.03 5.41 18.98
N GLU A 281 -21.11 5.28 19.76
CA GLU A 281 -22.33 6.03 19.53
C GLU A 281 -22.17 7.49 19.95
N GLU A 282 -22.68 8.42 19.15
CA GLU A 282 -22.76 9.82 19.52
C GLU A 282 -23.88 10.01 20.55
N ALA A 283 -23.55 10.59 21.70
CA ALA A 283 -24.52 10.84 22.77
C ALA A 283 -25.69 11.74 22.32
N SER A 284 -25.45 12.65 21.38
CA SER A 284 -26.48 13.50 20.77
C SER A 284 -26.06 13.98 19.39
N VAL A 285 -27.04 14.21 18.50
CA VAL A 285 -26.84 14.87 17.21
C VAL A 285 -27.24 16.34 17.36
N ASP A 286 -26.27 17.20 17.66
CA ASP A 286 -26.53 18.64 17.74
C ASP A 286 -26.79 19.26 16.36
N GLU A 287 -27.24 20.52 16.35
CA GLU A 287 -27.59 21.24 15.12
C GLU A 287 -26.40 21.38 14.16
N ALA A 288 -25.18 21.54 14.69
CA ALA A 288 -23.97 21.71 13.89
C ALA A 288 -23.59 20.40 13.17
N LEU A 289 -23.61 19.27 13.88
CA LEU A 289 -23.39 17.96 13.31
C LEU A 289 -24.49 17.61 12.31
N ALA A 290 -25.77 17.77 12.69
CA ALA A 290 -26.91 17.53 11.80
C ALA A 290 -26.79 18.34 10.50
N GLY A 291 -26.44 19.62 10.59
CA GLY A 291 -26.24 20.50 9.43
C GLY A 291 -25.12 20.01 8.50
N ARG A 292 -23.99 19.54 9.04
CA ARG A 292 -22.89 18.97 8.24
C ARG A 292 -23.29 17.67 7.56
N LEU A 293 -24.03 16.79 8.25
CA LEU A 293 -24.51 15.54 7.68
C LEU A 293 -25.55 15.78 6.57
N GLN A 294 -26.47 16.73 6.76
CA GLN A 294 -27.42 17.14 5.73
C GLN A 294 -26.72 17.74 4.51
N LYS A 295 -25.69 18.56 4.72
CA LYS A 295 -24.84 19.08 3.63
C LYS A 295 -24.18 17.95 2.83
N ALA A 296 -23.73 16.89 3.49
CA ALA A 296 -23.15 15.72 2.82
C ALA A 296 -24.18 15.01 1.91
N LEU A 297 -25.40 14.82 2.41
CA LEU A 297 -26.51 14.25 1.63
C LEU A 297 -26.85 15.12 0.42
N ALA A 298 -26.95 16.44 0.61
CA ALA A 298 -27.21 17.39 -0.47
C ALA A 298 -26.13 17.35 -1.56
N HIS A 299 -24.85 17.34 -1.18
CA HIS A 299 -23.73 17.20 -2.13
C HIS A 299 -23.79 15.89 -2.93
N ALA A 300 -24.24 14.81 -2.30
CA ALA A 300 -24.43 13.52 -2.94
C ALA A 300 -25.78 13.39 -3.67
N GLN A 301 -26.52 14.49 -3.83
CA GLN A 301 -27.83 14.55 -4.48
C GLN A 301 -28.84 13.55 -3.89
N VAL A 302 -28.74 13.30 -2.59
CA VAL A 302 -29.71 12.50 -1.83
C VAL A 302 -30.83 13.42 -1.36
N LYS A 303 -32.08 12.95 -1.43
CA LYS A 303 -33.22 13.69 -0.87
C LYS A 303 -32.99 13.93 0.63
N THR A 304 -32.93 15.20 1.04
CA THR A 304 -32.57 15.61 2.40
C THR A 304 -33.77 15.82 3.33
N GLU A 305 -34.99 15.58 2.84
CA GLU A 305 -36.20 15.60 3.66
C GLU A 305 -36.23 14.38 4.58
N GLY A 306 -35.57 14.53 5.73
CA GLY A 306 -35.39 13.46 6.69
C GLY A 306 -34.54 13.90 7.88
N THR A 307 -34.34 13.00 8.83
CA THR A 307 -33.57 13.24 10.06
C THR A 307 -32.56 12.12 10.29
N PHE A 308 -31.50 12.42 11.03
CA PHE A 308 -30.58 11.42 11.53
C PHE A 308 -31.03 11.00 12.92
N SER A 309 -31.58 9.79 13.06
CA SER A 309 -32.13 9.33 14.34
C SER A 309 -31.06 8.71 15.25
N LYS A 310 -29.99 8.18 14.67
CA LYS A 310 -28.81 7.66 15.39
C LYS A 310 -27.54 7.91 14.58
N VAL A 311 -26.44 8.19 15.27
CA VAL A 311 -25.13 8.48 14.69
C VAL A 311 -24.04 7.79 15.50
N TRP A 312 -23.05 7.25 14.80
CA TRP A 312 -21.87 6.61 15.37
C TRP A 312 -20.59 7.14 14.70
N ARG A 313 -19.51 7.27 15.48
CA ARG A 313 -18.15 7.43 14.98
C ARG A 313 -17.53 6.06 14.76
N TRP A 314 -17.17 5.77 13.51
CA TRP A 314 -16.51 4.55 13.08
C TRP A 314 -15.05 4.85 12.75
N ARG A 315 -14.13 4.08 13.33
CA ARG A 315 -12.68 4.21 13.15
C ARG A 315 -12.15 2.97 12.45
N PRO A 316 -12.25 2.88 11.12
CA PRO A 316 -11.94 1.67 10.38
C PRO A 316 -10.43 1.40 10.24
N ALA A 317 -9.60 2.42 10.47
CA ALA A 317 -8.16 2.35 10.36
C ALA A 317 -7.51 3.40 11.29
N PHE A 318 -6.22 3.22 11.56
CA PHE A 318 -5.43 4.21 12.27
C PHE A 318 -5.51 5.59 11.57
N ASN A 319 -5.77 6.63 12.35
CA ASN A 319 -5.91 8.02 11.90
C ASN A 319 -7.05 8.26 10.87
N GLU A 320 -8.10 7.42 10.89
CA GLU A 320 -9.33 7.61 10.10
C GLU A 320 -10.56 7.59 11.03
N GLU A 321 -11.48 8.53 10.80
CA GLU A 321 -12.77 8.58 11.48
C GLU A 321 -13.87 8.92 10.47
N LEU A 322 -14.89 8.08 10.42
CA LEU A 322 -16.06 8.23 9.58
C LEU A 322 -17.30 8.35 10.47
N ILE A 323 -18.31 9.03 9.95
CA ILE A 323 -19.64 9.01 10.52
C ILE A 323 -20.43 7.88 9.87
N VAL A 324 -21.06 7.06 10.68
CA VAL A 324 -22.08 6.12 10.24
C VAL A 324 -23.38 6.52 10.88
N ALA A 325 -24.45 6.65 10.11
CA ALA A 325 -25.70 7.20 10.61
C ALA A 325 -26.92 6.44 10.07
N ARG A 326 -27.97 6.41 10.89
CA ARG A 326 -29.31 6.01 10.48
C ARG A 326 -30.05 7.26 10.00
N PHE A 327 -30.34 7.32 8.71
CA PHE A 327 -31.12 8.39 8.10
C PHE A 327 -32.55 7.93 7.85
N GLU A 328 -33.52 8.71 8.31
CA GLU A 328 -34.95 8.43 8.20
C GLU A 328 -35.60 9.50 7.32
N SER A 329 -36.34 9.07 6.31
CA SER A 329 -37.01 9.96 5.35
C SER A 329 -38.38 9.42 4.95
N LYS A 330 -39.17 10.23 4.23
CA LYS A 330 -40.42 9.76 3.62
C LYS A 330 -40.15 9.20 2.23
N GLY A 331 -40.58 7.96 1.99
CA GLY A 331 -40.58 7.31 0.69
C GLY A 331 -41.60 7.94 -0.26
N GLU A 332 -41.53 7.55 -1.54
CA GLU A 332 -42.40 8.09 -2.61
C GLU A 332 -43.89 7.81 -2.36
N GLU A 333 -44.20 6.68 -1.73
CA GLU A 333 -45.57 6.29 -1.34
C GLU A 333 -45.99 6.79 0.06
N GLY A 334 -45.17 7.65 0.68
CA GLY A 334 -45.45 8.25 1.99
C GLY A 334 -45.07 7.38 3.20
N GLY A 335 -44.62 6.14 3.00
CA GLY A 335 -44.07 5.29 4.06
C GLY A 335 -42.72 5.77 4.60
N ALA A 336 -42.41 5.49 5.86
CA ALA A 336 -41.09 5.80 6.43
C ALA A 336 -40.01 4.89 5.82
N VAL A 337 -38.88 5.49 5.48
CA VAL A 337 -37.73 4.82 4.86
C VAL A 337 -36.49 5.07 5.70
N VAL A 338 -35.85 3.99 6.13
CA VAL A 338 -34.61 4.03 6.91
C VAL A 338 -33.43 3.59 6.05
N GLN A 339 -32.32 4.32 6.08
CA GLN A 339 -31.12 4.01 5.32
C GLN A 339 -29.85 4.23 6.15
N PRO A 340 -28.86 3.31 6.07
CA PRO A 340 -27.57 3.56 6.67
C PRO A 340 -26.73 4.38 5.70
N VAL A 341 -26.07 5.41 6.21
CA VAL A 341 -25.21 6.30 5.44
C VAL A 341 -23.85 6.37 6.12
N VAL A 342 -22.79 6.21 5.35
CA VAL A 342 -21.41 6.45 5.78
C VAL A 342 -20.94 7.77 5.18
N ILE A 343 -20.53 8.70 6.03
CA ILE A 343 -20.14 10.06 5.67
C ILE A 343 -18.73 10.32 6.19
N ARG A 344 -17.89 10.90 5.35
CA ARG A 344 -16.64 11.53 5.79
C ARG A 344 -16.88 13.01 6.04
N LEU A 345 -16.38 13.46 7.19
CA LEU A 345 -16.34 14.87 7.56
C LEU A 345 -14.88 15.33 7.60
N CYS A 346 -14.52 16.24 6.71
CA CYS A 346 -13.27 17.00 6.76
C CYS A 346 -13.58 18.43 7.21
N ASP A 347 -12.58 19.21 7.61
CA ASP A 347 -12.77 20.58 8.11
C ASP A 347 -13.57 21.45 7.13
N ASN A 348 -13.26 21.35 5.84
CA ASN A 348 -13.87 22.16 4.77
C ASN A 348 -14.69 21.36 3.75
N ALA A 349 -14.77 20.04 3.89
CA ALA A 349 -15.41 19.16 2.91
C ALA A 349 -16.22 18.05 3.58
N VAL A 350 -17.30 17.62 2.94
CA VAL A 350 -18.14 16.52 3.39
C VAL A 350 -18.50 15.64 2.20
N SER A 351 -18.51 14.32 2.40
CA SER A 351 -18.79 13.36 1.33
C SER A 351 -19.49 12.11 1.86
N VAL A 352 -20.53 11.66 1.14
CA VAL A 352 -21.12 10.33 1.35
C VAL A 352 -20.20 9.30 0.70
N LEU A 353 -19.72 8.34 1.48
CA LEU A 353 -18.83 7.26 1.01
C LEU A 353 -19.56 5.96 0.71
N GLY A 354 -20.64 5.69 1.44
CA GLY A 354 -21.40 4.44 1.32
C GLY A 354 -22.85 4.67 1.73
N ARG A 355 -23.77 4.04 1.00
CA ARG A 355 -25.19 4.02 1.35
C ARG A 355 -25.84 2.78 0.78
N MET A 356 -26.95 2.37 1.37
CA MET A 356 -27.83 1.38 0.78
C MET A 356 -28.89 2.04 -0.10
N ALA A 357 -29.26 1.40 -1.20
CA ALA A 357 -30.41 1.80 -2.01
C ALA A 357 -31.66 1.02 -1.56
N GLY A 358 -32.82 1.66 -1.55
CA GLY A 358 -34.11 1.02 -1.24
C GLY A 358 -34.57 1.21 0.22
N PRO A 359 -35.87 1.02 0.49
CA PRO A 359 -36.41 1.09 1.83
C PRO A 359 -36.26 -0.23 2.58
N VAL A 360 -35.96 -0.14 3.87
CA VAL A 360 -36.06 -1.25 4.82
C VAL A 360 -37.04 -0.89 5.92
N GLY A 361 -37.80 -1.88 6.39
CA GLY A 361 -38.78 -1.69 7.46
C GLY A 361 -38.10 -1.46 8.81
N GLU A 362 -37.08 -2.25 9.13
CA GLU A 362 -36.33 -2.15 10.38
C GLU A 362 -34.82 -2.22 10.13
N MET A 363 -34.07 -1.51 10.99
CA MET A 363 -32.62 -1.49 10.99
C MET A 363 -32.10 -1.55 12.42
N GLY A 364 -31.28 -2.56 12.71
CA GLY A 364 -30.58 -2.71 13.98
C GLY A 364 -29.46 -1.68 14.18
N GLU A 365 -28.70 -1.87 15.24
CA GLU A 365 -27.49 -1.10 15.50
C GLU A 365 -26.30 -1.66 14.71
N PRO A 366 -25.33 -0.81 14.32
CA PRO A 366 -24.13 -1.27 13.64
C PRO A 366 -23.26 -2.12 14.54
N VAL A 367 -22.67 -3.17 13.96
CA VAL A 367 -21.68 -4.03 14.60
C VAL A 367 -20.35 -3.90 13.86
N VAL A 368 -19.29 -3.62 14.63
CA VAL A 368 -17.89 -3.66 14.18
C VAL A 368 -17.16 -4.65 15.08
N LYS A 369 -16.44 -5.60 14.48
CA LYS A 369 -15.65 -6.57 15.25
C LYS A 369 -14.28 -5.99 15.56
N SER A 370 -13.74 -6.29 16.74
CA SER A 370 -12.41 -5.81 17.16
C SER A 370 -11.27 -6.33 16.27
N ASP A 371 -11.41 -7.53 15.72
CA ASP A 371 -10.45 -8.16 14.80
C ASP A 371 -10.64 -7.72 13.33
N ALA A 372 -11.71 -6.99 13.03
CA ALA A 372 -12.02 -6.48 11.70
C ALA A 372 -12.61 -5.05 11.77
N PRO A 373 -11.85 -4.06 12.30
CA PRO A 373 -12.36 -2.70 12.50
C PRO A 373 -12.77 -2.03 11.18
N GLY A 374 -12.17 -2.45 10.05
CA GLY A 374 -12.48 -1.98 8.70
C GLY A 374 -13.83 -2.45 8.13
N ALA A 375 -14.65 -3.20 8.88
CA ALA A 375 -15.97 -3.64 8.44
C ALA A 375 -17.07 -3.29 9.47
N ALA A 376 -18.06 -2.52 9.04
CA ALA A 376 -19.27 -2.23 9.81
C ALA A 376 -20.48 -2.92 9.16
N SER A 377 -21.32 -3.60 9.95
CA SER A 377 -22.51 -4.31 9.45
C SER A 377 -23.77 -3.85 10.17
N PHE A 378 -24.86 -3.64 9.44
CA PHE A 378 -26.18 -3.32 10.00
C PHE A 378 -27.14 -4.47 9.74
N PRO A 379 -27.76 -5.03 10.80
CA PRO A 379 -28.88 -5.95 10.64
C PRO A 379 -30.09 -5.22 10.06
N LEU A 380 -30.73 -5.83 9.06
CA LEU A 380 -31.90 -5.28 8.38
C LEU A 380 -33.03 -6.30 8.38
N LYS A 381 -34.28 -5.81 8.44
CA LYS A 381 -35.48 -6.62 8.24
C LYS A 381 -36.53 -5.88 7.40
N SER A 382 -37.25 -6.64 6.59
CA SER A 382 -38.41 -6.17 5.84
C SER A 382 -39.39 -7.32 5.64
N GLY A 383 -40.52 -7.34 6.36
CA GLY A 383 -41.43 -8.48 6.34
C GLY A 383 -40.73 -9.78 6.78
N SER A 384 -40.70 -10.80 5.92
CA SER A 384 -39.98 -12.05 6.14
C SER A 384 -38.49 -12.01 5.75
N ASP A 385 -38.07 -10.97 5.04
CA ASP A 385 -36.68 -10.82 4.60
C ASP A 385 -35.81 -10.27 5.73
N ALA A 386 -34.64 -10.87 5.91
CA ALA A 386 -33.63 -10.42 6.86
C ALA A 386 -32.23 -10.58 6.26
N GLY A 387 -31.28 -9.77 6.70
CA GLY A 387 -29.90 -9.84 6.28
C GLY A 387 -29.10 -8.63 6.71
N ASP A 388 -27.82 -8.57 6.35
CA ASP A 388 -26.95 -7.47 6.74
C ASP A 388 -26.55 -6.63 5.54
N VAL A 389 -26.58 -5.31 5.68
CA VAL A 389 -25.77 -4.43 4.83
C VAL A 389 -24.40 -4.24 5.47
N LYS A 390 -23.35 -4.45 4.69
CA LYS A 390 -21.95 -4.36 5.13
C LYS A 390 -21.24 -3.21 4.42
N PHE A 391 -20.52 -2.42 5.18
CA PHE A 391 -19.61 -1.38 4.72
C PHE A 391 -18.18 -1.82 4.97
N VAL A 392 -17.38 -1.90 3.92
CA VAL A 392 -15.98 -2.32 3.98
C VAL A 392 -15.10 -1.15 3.58
N TYR A 393 -14.31 -0.67 4.53
CA TYR A 393 -13.38 0.42 4.33
C TYR A 393 -12.05 -0.06 3.76
N GLN A 394 -11.57 0.62 2.72
CA GLN A 394 -10.23 0.42 2.20
C GLN A 394 -9.73 1.68 1.49
N PHE A 395 -8.50 2.12 1.80
CA PHE A 395 -7.86 3.28 1.18
C PHE A 395 -8.72 4.54 1.06
N ALA A 396 -9.36 4.94 2.18
CA ALA A 396 -10.25 6.08 2.25
C ALA A 396 -11.54 5.96 1.41
N GLN A 397 -11.89 4.76 0.96
CA GLN A 397 -13.13 4.43 0.25
C GLN A 397 -13.96 3.42 1.05
N VAL A 398 -15.25 3.34 0.78
CA VAL A 398 -16.16 2.38 1.43
C VAL A 398 -16.93 1.62 0.36
N ALA A 399 -16.72 0.30 0.29
CA ALA A 399 -17.55 -0.58 -0.51
C ALA A 399 -18.81 -0.95 0.27
N THR A 400 -19.97 -0.93 -0.39
CA THR A 400 -21.25 -1.33 0.22
C THR A 400 -21.72 -2.67 -0.35
N GLN A 401 -21.99 -3.63 0.52
CA GLN A 401 -22.56 -4.93 0.19
C GLN A 401 -23.94 -5.04 0.85
N ALA A 402 -24.99 -4.93 0.07
CA ALA A 402 -26.37 -5.11 0.53
C ALA A 402 -26.84 -6.55 0.29
N PRO A 403 -27.78 -7.08 1.11
CA PRO A 403 -28.33 -8.39 0.86
C PRO A 403 -29.14 -8.40 -0.45
N PRO A 404 -29.24 -9.53 -1.17
CA PRO A 404 -29.85 -9.58 -2.50
C PRO A 404 -31.27 -9.03 -2.57
N TRP A 405 -32.08 -9.24 -1.51
CA TRP A 405 -33.48 -8.82 -1.45
C TRP A 405 -33.65 -7.28 -1.41
N VAL A 406 -32.65 -6.53 -0.92
CA VAL A 406 -32.67 -5.05 -0.93
C VAL A 406 -32.68 -4.50 -2.36
N LYS A 407 -32.05 -5.20 -3.31
CA LYS A 407 -32.11 -4.84 -4.75
C LYS A 407 -33.35 -5.38 -5.44
N ALA A 408 -33.96 -6.44 -4.91
CA ALA A 408 -35.17 -7.05 -5.45
C ALA A 408 -36.47 -6.34 -4.98
N GLY A 409 -36.35 -5.30 -4.14
CA GLY A 409 -37.46 -4.51 -3.61
C GLY A 409 -38.00 -3.42 -4.54
N GLY A 410 -38.45 -3.76 -5.74
CA GLY A 410 -39.43 -2.95 -6.48
C GLY A 410 -40.63 -3.84 -6.87
N PRO A 411 -41.88 -3.40 -6.65
CA PRO A 411 -42.42 -2.14 -7.19
C PRO A 411 -43.09 -1.24 -6.13
N ALA A 412 -43.19 0.09 -6.34
CA ALA A 412 -44.18 0.65 -7.26
C ALA A 412 -43.66 1.32 -8.55
N SER A 413 -44.01 0.63 -9.63
CA SER A 413 -44.11 1.06 -11.03
C SER A 413 -42.83 1.35 -11.84
N SER A 414 -42.93 0.86 -13.07
CA SER A 414 -41.95 0.76 -14.16
C SER A 414 -41.48 2.11 -14.74
N ALA A 415 -40.18 2.24 -15.05
CA ALA A 415 -39.68 2.67 -16.37
C ALA A 415 -38.13 2.74 -16.46
N SER A 416 -37.60 2.07 -17.49
CA SER A 416 -36.39 2.32 -18.30
C SER A 416 -35.03 2.68 -17.67
N ALA A 417 -34.13 1.69 -17.73
CA ALA A 417 -32.88 1.65 -18.52
C ALA A 417 -31.93 2.86 -18.59
N GLY A 418 -30.64 2.58 -18.32
CA GLY A 418 -29.48 3.36 -18.75
C GLY A 418 -28.16 2.64 -18.40
N ALA A 419 -27.72 1.75 -19.29
CA ALA A 419 -26.61 0.83 -19.14
C ALA A 419 -25.21 1.47 -19.26
N SER A 420 -24.18 0.79 -18.72
CA SER A 420 -23.00 0.44 -19.50
C SER A 420 -22.32 -0.80 -18.91
N ALA A 421 -22.31 -1.86 -19.71
CA ALA A 421 -21.72 -3.16 -19.42
C ALA A 421 -20.20 -3.16 -19.70
N ALA A 422 -19.47 -4.01 -18.99
CA ALA A 422 -18.18 -4.54 -19.42
C ALA A 422 -18.36 -6.06 -19.65
N PRO A 423 -17.78 -6.64 -20.72
CA PRO A 423 -18.01 -8.04 -21.07
C PRO A 423 -17.17 -8.98 -20.19
N THR A 424 -17.82 -10.03 -19.69
CA THR A 424 -17.19 -11.20 -19.09
C THR A 424 -16.75 -12.17 -20.20
N ALA A 425 -15.44 -12.38 -20.32
CA ALA A 425 -14.88 -13.50 -21.06
C ALA A 425 -14.87 -14.75 -20.16
N ALA A 426 -15.47 -15.84 -20.65
CA ALA A 426 -15.34 -17.17 -20.05
C ALA A 426 -13.98 -17.79 -20.44
N PRO A 427 -13.40 -18.68 -19.60
CA PRO A 427 -12.13 -19.33 -19.92
C PRO A 427 -12.32 -20.41 -20.99
N SER A 428 -11.60 -20.26 -22.12
CA SER A 428 -11.50 -21.28 -23.18
C SER A 428 -10.56 -22.41 -22.77
N ALA A 429 -10.99 -23.63 -23.06
CA ALA A 429 -10.26 -24.88 -22.89
C ALA A 429 -8.96 -24.93 -23.73
N ALA A 430 -8.01 -25.73 -23.24
CA ALA A 430 -6.70 -25.99 -23.84
C ALA A 430 -6.79 -26.65 -25.23
N PRO A 431 -5.85 -26.36 -26.16
CA PRO A 431 -5.79 -27.05 -27.44
C PRO A 431 -5.05 -28.40 -27.33
N ALA A 432 -5.64 -29.42 -27.96
CA ALA A 432 -5.06 -30.74 -28.18
C ALA A 432 -3.96 -30.72 -29.26
N ALA A 433 -2.99 -31.62 -29.12
CA ALA A 433 -1.86 -31.81 -30.03
C ALA A 433 -2.28 -32.26 -31.43
N PRO A 434 -1.53 -31.90 -32.50
CA PRO A 434 -1.84 -32.32 -33.86
C PRO A 434 -1.38 -33.76 -34.12
N THR A 435 -2.31 -34.61 -34.56
CA THR A 435 -2.05 -35.92 -35.15
C THR A 435 -1.70 -35.76 -36.63
N GLY A 436 -0.57 -36.33 -37.04
CA GLY A 436 -0.11 -36.36 -38.43
C GLY A 436 -0.93 -37.32 -39.30
N ALA A 437 -0.99 -37.00 -40.60
CA ALA A 437 -1.43 -37.91 -41.65
C ALA A 437 -0.40 -37.88 -42.81
N PRO A 438 -0.23 -39.00 -43.54
CA PRO A 438 1.00 -39.33 -44.24
C PRO A 438 1.07 -38.81 -45.67
N VAL A 439 2.28 -38.48 -46.12
CA VAL A 439 2.63 -38.20 -47.52
C VAL A 439 2.92 -39.52 -48.22
N SER A 440 2.22 -39.79 -49.31
CA SER A 440 2.51 -40.84 -50.28
C SER A 440 3.33 -40.23 -51.43
N GLY A 441 4.46 -40.86 -51.78
CA GLY A 441 5.21 -40.60 -53.01
C GLY A 441 4.45 -41.03 -54.28
N PRO A 442 5.05 -41.02 -55.47
CA PRO A 442 6.46 -41.31 -55.78
C PRO A 442 7.37 -40.11 -56.04
#